data_AF-A0A6G0WC10-F1
#
_entry.id   AF-A0A6G0WC10-F1
#
_cell.length_a   1.000
_cell.length_b   1.000
_cell.length_c   1.000
_cell.angle_alpha   90.00
_cell.angle_beta   90.00
_cell.angle_gamma   90.00
#
_symmetry.space_group_name_H-M   'P 1'
#
loop_
_entity.id
_entity.type
_entity.pdbx_description
1 polymer ?
#
loop_
_entity_poly.entity_id
_entity_poly.type
_entity_poly.pdbx_seq_one_letter_code
_entity_poly.pdbx_strand_id
1 'polypeptide(L)'
;NIVNEVQDFFFSVAVIKEWIKPGTTIISDCWKAYNTLNDEGYVHMTVNHSLHFKDPVTGVHSNTIESAWRHSKQSMSNYCRKKSFYAGYLAKFMFTKHCRSHNLDPTTEFFKHAGILYHVDNIENHTFVNGDDDDDDDNVDSGDDDDESDDDSGDDDDESDDDSGDGQNK
;
A
#
# COMPACT_ATOMS: atom_id res chain seq x y z
N ASN A 1 -7.13 -9.36 21.15
CA ASN A 1 -5.87 -9.54 20.39
C ASN A 1 -5.76 -10.84 19.61
N ILE A 2 -6.09 -12.01 20.15
CA ILE A 2 -5.95 -13.29 19.38
C ILE A 2 -6.93 -13.37 18.19
N VAL A 3 -8.15 -12.84 18.32
CA VAL A 3 -9.18 -12.94 17.27
C VAL A 3 -8.82 -12.12 16.02
N ASN A 4 -8.24 -10.93 16.20
CA ASN A 4 -7.80 -10.08 15.09
C ASN A 4 -6.60 -10.72 14.36
N GLU A 5 -5.63 -11.27 15.10
CA GLU A 5 -4.43 -11.89 14.53
C GLU A 5 -4.75 -13.16 13.70
N VAL A 6 -5.74 -13.94 14.13
CA VAL A 6 -6.21 -15.12 13.38
C VAL A 6 -7.02 -14.70 12.13
N GLN A 7 -7.79 -13.61 12.22
CA GLN A 7 -8.57 -13.13 11.08
C GLN A 7 -7.70 -12.51 9.99
N ASP A 8 -6.68 -11.75 10.38
CA ASP A 8 -5.69 -11.16 9.47
C ASP A 8 -4.83 -12.25 8.78
N PHE A 9 -4.53 -13.34 9.49
CA PHE A 9 -3.83 -14.52 8.96
C PHE A 9 -4.55 -15.13 7.75
N PHE A 10 -5.83 -15.50 7.91
CA PHE A 10 -6.57 -16.17 6.86
C PHE A 10 -6.87 -15.23 5.68
N PHE A 11 -7.12 -13.95 5.97
CA PHE A 11 -7.38 -12.96 4.93
C PHE A 11 -6.18 -12.76 4.00
N SER A 12 -4.98 -12.62 4.57
CA SER A 12 -3.77 -12.38 3.78
C SER A 12 -3.42 -13.55 2.84
N VAL A 13 -3.47 -14.78 3.35
CA VAL A 13 -3.17 -15.98 2.53
C VAL A 13 -4.24 -16.23 1.45
N ALA A 14 -5.51 -15.96 1.75
CA ALA A 14 -6.59 -16.11 0.77
C ALA A 14 -6.41 -15.15 -0.42
N VAL A 15 -6.09 -13.88 -0.15
CA VAL A 15 -5.81 -12.88 -1.20
C VAL A 15 -4.59 -13.29 -2.02
N ILE A 16 -3.53 -13.80 -1.40
CA ILE A 16 -2.35 -14.30 -2.13
C ILE A 16 -2.75 -15.44 -3.08
N LYS A 17 -3.58 -16.37 -2.64
CA LYS A 17 -4.01 -17.51 -3.46
C LYS A 17 -4.90 -17.12 -4.63
N GLU A 18 -5.72 -16.10 -4.46
CA GLU A 18 -6.58 -15.58 -5.52
C GLU A 18 -5.80 -14.85 -6.61
N TRP A 19 -4.81 -14.04 -6.22
CA TRP A 19 -4.14 -13.10 -7.13
C TRP A 19 -2.74 -13.52 -7.58
N ILE A 20 -2.09 -14.46 -6.89
CA ILE A 20 -0.70 -14.88 -7.15
C ILE A 20 -0.67 -16.35 -7.58
N LYS A 21 -0.08 -16.60 -8.74
CA LYS A 21 0.09 -17.95 -9.29
C LYS A 21 0.98 -18.82 -8.38
N PRO A 22 0.61 -20.09 -8.11
CA PRO A 22 1.47 -21.04 -7.40
C PRO A 22 2.85 -21.21 -8.07
N GLY A 23 3.88 -21.49 -7.27
CA GLY A 23 5.28 -21.57 -7.70
C GLY A 23 5.98 -20.21 -7.81
N THR A 24 5.27 -19.10 -7.56
CA THR A 24 5.87 -17.77 -7.50
C THR A 24 6.71 -17.61 -6.23
N THR A 25 7.84 -16.91 -6.36
CA THR A 25 8.64 -16.51 -5.20
C THR A 25 8.01 -15.28 -4.53
N ILE A 26 7.64 -15.42 -3.26
CA ILE A 26 7.11 -14.33 -2.43
C ILE A 26 8.19 -13.89 -1.47
N ILE A 27 8.50 -12.59 -1.47
CA ILE A 27 9.41 -11.96 -0.53
C ILE A 27 8.58 -11.11 0.43
N SER A 28 8.65 -11.40 1.74
CA SER A 28 7.95 -10.62 2.76
C SER A 28 8.79 -10.46 4.03
N ASP A 29 8.26 -9.73 5.00
CA ASP A 29 8.73 -9.76 6.38
C ASP A 29 8.51 -11.14 7.02
N CYS A 30 9.11 -11.36 8.19
CA CYS A 30 8.96 -12.56 9.00
C CYS A 30 7.60 -12.64 9.74
N TRP A 31 6.52 -12.15 9.15
CA TRP A 31 5.21 -12.24 9.79
C TRP A 31 4.70 -13.68 9.81
N LYS A 32 4.22 -14.13 10.98
CA LYS A 32 3.82 -15.52 11.24
C LYS A 32 2.75 -16.03 10.27
N ALA A 33 1.95 -15.13 9.70
CA ALA A 33 0.93 -15.47 8.74
C ALA A 33 1.46 -16.07 7.43
N TYR A 34 2.70 -15.73 7.07
CA TYR A 34 3.30 -16.18 5.83
C TYR A 34 4.03 -17.52 5.94
N ASN A 35 4.14 -18.10 7.14
CA ASN A 35 4.85 -19.37 7.35
C ASN A 35 4.22 -20.54 6.57
N THR A 36 2.92 -20.48 6.25
CA THR A 36 2.22 -21.51 5.49
C THR A 36 2.36 -21.38 3.98
N LEU A 37 2.99 -20.31 3.47
CA LEU A 37 3.12 -20.08 2.02
C LEU A 37 3.88 -21.19 1.29
N ASN A 38 4.88 -21.80 1.94
CA ASN A 38 5.59 -22.95 1.38
C ASN A 38 4.68 -24.17 1.20
N ASP A 39 3.79 -24.42 2.18
CA ASP A 39 2.82 -25.53 2.13
C ASP A 39 1.73 -25.28 1.07
N GLU A 40 1.41 -24.01 0.82
CA GLU A 40 0.46 -23.55 -0.21
C GLU A 40 1.06 -23.51 -1.63
N GLY A 41 2.31 -23.96 -1.80
CA GLY A 41 2.96 -24.10 -3.10
C GLY A 41 3.69 -22.86 -3.60
N TYR A 42 4.01 -21.91 -2.73
CA TYR A 42 4.86 -20.74 -3.03
C TYR A 42 6.29 -20.96 -2.56
N VAL A 43 7.24 -20.23 -3.13
CA VAL A 43 8.61 -20.16 -2.60
C VAL A 43 8.69 -18.93 -1.71
N HIS A 44 8.69 -19.11 -0.39
CA HIS A 44 8.72 -17.99 0.53
C HIS A 44 10.14 -17.64 0.98
N MET A 45 10.53 -16.39 0.76
CA MET A 45 11.76 -15.80 1.29
C MET A 45 11.39 -14.69 2.28
N THR A 46 12.07 -14.66 3.42
CA THR A 46 11.79 -13.72 4.49
C THR A 46 12.94 -12.76 4.73
N VAL A 47 12.64 -11.50 5.01
CA VAL A 47 13.60 -10.52 5.52
C VAL A 47 13.31 -10.32 7.01
N ASN A 48 14.31 -10.54 7.84
CA ASN A 48 14.20 -10.26 9.28
C ASN A 48 14.71 -8.86 9.59
N HIS A 49 13.81 -7.88 9.60
CA HIS A 49 14.11 -6.47 9.87
C HIS A 49 14.66 -6.18 11.27
N SER A 50 14.50 -7.09 12.24
CA SER A 50 15.12 -6.92 13.57
C SER A 50 16.62 -7.21 13.59
N LEU A 51 17.11 -7.95 12.58
CA LEU A 51 18.51 -8.36 12.49
C LEU A 51 19.24 -7.65 11.35
N HIS A 52 18.60 -7.52 10.19
CA HIS A 52 19.25 -7.02 8.98
C HIS A 52 18.27 -6.29 8.05
N PHE A 53 18.69 -5.18 7.44
CA PHE A 53 17.94 -4.46 6.40
C PHE A 53 17.88 -5.21 5.04
N LYS A 54 18.83 -6.12 4.84
CA LYS A 54 18.95 -6.99 3.69
C LYS A 54 19.44 -8.33 4.21
N ASP A 55 18.84 -9.43 3.78
CA ASP A 55 19.33 -10.75 4.15
C ASP A 55 20.80 -10.90 3.65
N PRO A 56 21.77 -11.14 4.55
CA PRO A 56 23.18 -11.19 4.17
C PRO A 56 23.55 -12.44 3.35
N VAL A 57 22.74 -13.50 3.42
CA VAL A 57 22.97 -14.77 2.72
C VAL A 57 22.28 -14.77 1.36
N THR A 58 20.99 -14.43 1.33
CA THR A 58 20.19 -14.48 0.09
C THR A 58 20.22 -13.17 -0.69
N GLY A 59 20.58 -12.06 -0.04
CA GLY A 59 20.58 -10.73 -0.61
C GLY A 59 19.19 -10.11 -0.78
N VAL A 60 18.15 -10.75 -0.24
CA VAL A 60 16.75 -10.33 -0.40
C VAL A 60 16.44 -9.10 0.46
N HIS A 61 15.60 -8.20 -0.06
CA HIS A 61 15.13 -7.00 0.65
C HIS A 61 13.70 -6.62 0.22
N SER A 62 12.98 -5.90 1.10
CA SER A 62 11.64 -5.34 0.85
C SER A 62 11.64 -3.85 0.50
N ASN A 63 12.82 -3.22 0.40
CA ASN A 63 12.97 -1.77 0.20
C ASN A 63 12.17 -1.21 -1.00
N THR A 64 12.06 -1.99 -2.08
CA THR A 64 11.33 -1.58 -3.28
C THR A 64 9.84 -1.41 -3.00
N ILE A 65 9.23 -2.35 -2.27
CA ILE A 65 7.80 -2.28 -1.94
C ILE A 65 7.55 -1.21 -0.87
N GLU A 66 8.44 -1.09 0.11
CA GLU A 66 8.39 -0.02 1.14
C GLU A 66 8.46 1.37 0.52
N SER A 67 9.41 1.60 -0.39
CA SER A 67 9.53 2.85 -1.14
C SER A 67 8.30 3.12 -2.01
N ALA A 68 7.76 2.09 -2.66
CA ALA A 68 6.53 2.23 -3.45
C ALA A 68 5.34 2.65 -2.59
N TRP A 69 5.17 2.05 -1.41
CA TRP A 69 4.12 2.42 -0.45
C TRP A 69 4.29 3.84 0.07
N ARG A 70 5.53 4.27 0.39
CA ARG A 70 5.82 5.64 0.77
C ARG A 70 5.37 6.63 -0.29
N HIS A 71 5.76 6.42 -1.55
CA HIS A 71 5.35 7.31 -2.65
C HIS A 71 3.85 7.25 -2.92
N SER A 72 3.21 6.09 -2.78
CA SER A 72 1.76 5.97 -2.89
C SER A 72 1.05 6.81 -1.84
N LYS A 73 1.48 6.72 -0.57
CA LYS A 73 0.92 7.53 0.53
C LYS A 73 1.12 9.02 0.31
N GLN A 74 2.32 9.42 -0.10
CA GLN A 74 2.64 10.81 -0.40
C GLN A 74 1.84 11.38 -1.58
N SER A 75 1.38 10.54 -2.51
CA SER A 75 0.56 10.98 -3.64
C SER A 75 -0.90 11.29 -3.26
N MET A 76 -1.34 10.89 -2.08
CA MET A 76 -2.69 11.16 -1.58
C MET A 76 -2.76 12.57 -1.01
N SER A 77 -3.94 13.20 -1.12
CA SER A 77 -4.21 14.48 -0.45
C SER A 77 -4.06 14.33 1.07
N ASN A 78 -3.50 15.36 1.70
CA ASN A 78 -3.50 15.49 3.17
C ASN A 78 -4.88 15.86 3.71
N TYR A 79 -5.75 16.42 2.87
CA TYR A 79 -7.10 16.85 3.22
C TYR A 79 -8.15 15.86 2.72
N CYS A 80 -9.21 15.64 3.53
CA CYS A 80 -10.41 14.88 3.18
C CYS A 80 -10.15 13.42 2.76
N ARG A 81 -9.28 12.71 3.47
CA ARG A 81 -8.98 11.30 3.20
C ARG A 81 -10.11 10.39 3.67
N LYS A 82 -11.01 10.01 2.76
CA LYS A 82 -12.05 9.00 3.05
C LYS A 82 -11.57 7.61 2.63
N LYS A 83 -11.76 6.60 3.51
CA LYS A 83 -11.40 5.19 3.26
C LYS A 83 -12.04 4.63 1.99
N SER A 84 -13.26 5.07 1.67
CA SER A 84 -13.98 4.69 0.44
C SER A 84 -13.23 5.02 -0.86
N PHE A 85 -12.31 5.99 -0.83
CA PHE A 85 -11.54 6.40 -2.01
C PHE A 85 -10.15 5.74 -2.11
N TYR A 86 -9.75 4.88 -1.16
CA TYR A 86 -8.41 4.28 -1.15
C TYR A 86 -8.09 3.51 -2.43
N ALA A 87 -9.06 2.74 -2.93
CA ALA A 87 -8.92 2.03 -4.20
C ALA A 87 -8.67 3.01 -5.36
N GLY A 88 -9.41 4.13 -5.42
CA GLY A 88 -9.24 5.16 -6.45
C GLY A 88 -7.90 5.88 -6.36
N TYR A 89 -7.43 6.21 -5.16
CA TYR A 89 -6.11 6.81 -4.97
C TYR A 89 -4.98 5.87 -5.39
N LEU A 90 -5.07 4.60 -5.00
CA LEU A 90 -4.09 3.59 -5.39
C LEU A 90 -4.10 3.36 -6.90
N ALA A 91 -5.28 3.26 -7.52
CA ALA A 91 -5.44 3.12 -8.96
C ALA A 91 -4.83 4.31 -9.71
N LYS A 92 -5.11 5.55 -9.26
CA LYS A 92 -4.51 6.77 -9.82
C LYS A 92 -2.98 6.74 -9.71
N PHE A 93 -2.44 6.35 -8.56
CA PHE A 93 -0.99 6.26 -8.34
C PHE A 93 -0.36 5.24 -9.30
N MET A 94 -0.92 4.03 -9.38
CA MET A 94 -0.45 2.97 -10.28
C MET A 94 -0.52 3.41 -11.75
N PHE A 95 -1.65 4.00 -12.17
CA PHE A 95 -1.85 4.52 -13.51
C PHE A 95 -0.83 5.60 -13.87
N THR A 96 -0.63 6.57 -12.98
CA THR A 96 0.34 7.66 -13.19
C THR A 96 1.75 7.11 -13.27
N LYS A 97 2.10 6.15 -12.42
CA LYS A 97 3.41 5.49 -12.43
C LYS A 97 3.65 4.73 -13.74
N HIS A 98 2.64 4.00 -14.23
CA HIS A 98 2.68 3.32 -15.52
C HIS A 98 2.89 4.31 -16.68
N CYS A 99 2.11 5.40 -16.73
CA CYS A 99 2.28 6.41 -17.78
C CYS A 99 3.70 6.98 -17.77
N ARG A 100 4.25 7.28 -16.59
CA ARG A 100 5.64 7.77 -16.45
C ARG A 100 6.68 6.75 -16.93
N SER A 101 6.53 5.46 -16.59
CA SER A 101 7.51 4.45 -17.01
C SER A 101 7.49 4.16 -18.51
N HIS A 102 6.35 4.40 -19.17
CA HIS A 102 6.17 4.24 -20.61
C HIS A 102 6.24 5.54 -21.41
N ASN A 103 6.54 6.67 -20.74
CA ASN A 103 6.62 8.00 -21.34
C ASN A 103 5.34 8.40 -22.09
N LEU A 104 4.18 8.07 -21.50
CA LEU A 104 2.84 8.36 -22.00
C LEU A 104 2.26 9.60 -21.32
N ASP A 105 1.38 10.32 -22.02
CA ASP A 105 0.58 11.39 -21.44
C ASP A 105 -0.61 10.80 -20.65
N PRO A 106 -0.68 10.99 -19.31
CA PRO A 106 -1.73 10.37 -18.49
C PRO A 106 -3.14 10.80 -18.88
N THR A 107 -3.32 12.04 -19.34
CA THR A 107 -4.63 12.56 -19.74
C THR A 107 -5.13 11.83 -20.99
N THR A 108 -4.27 11.70 -22.00
CA THR A 108 -4.56 10.99 -23.24
C THR A 108 -4.87 9.52 -22.98
N GLU A 109 -4.07 8.84 -22.17
CA GLU A 109 -4.32 7.43 -21.82
C GLU A 109 -5.61 7.24 -21.03
N PHE A 110 -5.93 8.16 -20.11
CA PHE A 110 -7.18 8.12 -19.38
C PHE A 110 -8.39 8.18 -20.31
N PHE A 111 -8.39 9.13 -21.27
CA PHE A 111 -9.48 9.24 -22.24
C PHE A 111 -9.57 8.05 -23.19
N LYS A 112 -8.46 7.41 -23.55
CA LYS A 112 -8.49 6.15 -24.31
C LYS A 112 -9.19 5.04 -23.53
N HIS A 113 -8.83 4.84 -22.27
CA HIS A 113 -9.47 3.84 -21.41
C HIS A 113 -10.94 4.15 -21.16
N ALA A 114 -11.27 5.42 -20.85
CA ALA A 114 -12.64 5.86 -20.68
C ALA A 114 -13.45 5.66 -21.97
N GLY A 115 -12.88 5.97 -23.13
CA GLY A 115 -13.52 5.73 -24.43
C GLY A 115 -13.92 4.27 -24.62
N ILE A 116 -13.03 3.31 -24.32
CA ILE A 116 -13.32 1.87 -24.38
C ILE A 116 -14.47 1.48 -23.46
N LEU A 117 -14.48 1.99 -22.22
CA LEU A 117 -15.51 1.67 -21.23
C LEU A 117 -16.87 2.26 -21.58
N TYR A 118 -16.91 3.44 -22.18
CA TYR A 118 -18.13 4.19 -22.49
C TYR A 118 -18.48 4.19 -23.99
N HIS A 119 -17.84 3.35 -24.82
CA HIS A 119 -18.20 3.21 -26.22
C HIS A 119 -19.63 2.67 -26.34
N VAL A 120 -20.43 3.28 -27.22
CA VAL A 120 -21.86 2.98 -27.42
C VAL A 120 -22.12 1.49 -27.67
N ASP A 121 -21.20 0.81 -28.35
CA ASP A 121 -21.29 -0.62 -28.66
C ASP A 121 -21.15 -1.53 -27.42
N ASN A 122 -20.63 -1.03 -26.31
CA ASN A 122 -20.56 -1.76 -25.02
C ASN A 122 -21.80 -1.54 -24.13
N ILE A 123 -22.69 -0.60 -24.47
CA ILE A 123 -23.87 -0.24 -23.68
C ILE A 123 -25.01 -1.26 -23.88
N GLU A 124 -25.06 -1.95 -25.02
CA GLU A 124 -26.08 -2.98 -25.29
C GLU A 124 -25.95 -4.22 -24.38
N ASN A 125 -24.79 -4.41 -23.72
CA ASN A 125 -24.57 -5.50 -22.77
C ASN A 125 -24.90 -5.13 -21.30
N HIS A 126 -25.31 -3.88 -21.02
CA HIS A 126 -25.69 -3.42 -19.68
C HIS A 126 -27.19 -3.10 -19.60
N THR A 127 -28.05 -4.05 -19.99
CA THR A 127 -29.50 -3.93 -19.76
C THR A 127 -29.81 -3.92 -18.26
N PHE A 128 -30.16 -2.73 -17.78
CA PHE A 128 -30.94 -2.38 -16.58
C PHE A 128 -31.55 -3.56 -15.80
N VAL A 129 -31.04 -3.81 -14.60
CA VAL A 129 -31.90 -4.15 -13.46
C VAL A 129 -32.32 -2.81 -12.86
N ASN A 130 -33.57 -2.40 -13.13
CA ASN A 130 -34.23 -1.38 -12.33
C ASN A 130 -34.41 -2.00 -10.93
N GLY A 131 -33.59 -1.57 -9.97
CA GLY A 131 -33.84 -1.76 -8.55
C GLY A 131 -34.38 -0.44 -8.05
N ASP A 132 -35.63 -0.46 -7.63
CA ASP A 132 -36.43 0.71 -7.27
C ASP A 132 -35.74 1.54 -6.18
N ASP A 133 -35.58 2.84 -6.48
CA ASP A 133 -35.35 3.88 -5.49
C ASP A 133 -36.62 4.00 -4.64
N ASP A 134 -36.54 3.67 -3.35
CA ASP A 134 -37.38 4.20 -2.27
C ASP A 134 -36.78 3.71 -0.94
N ASP A 135 -36.15 4.60 -0.18
CA ASP A 135 -36.55 4.92 1.19
C ASP A 135 -35.56 5.88 1.84
N ASP A 136 -36.08 7.06 2.14
CA ASP A 136 -35.52 8.09 3.00
C ASP A 136 -35.11 7.50 4.36
N ASP A 137 -33.89 7.81 4.82
CA ASP A 137 -33.58 7.77 6.25
C ASP A 137 -32.73 8.99 6.62
N ASP A 138 -33.44 10.09 6.87
CA ASP A 138 -32.95 11.21 7.65
C ASP A 138 -32.73 10.74 9.09
N ASN A 139 -31.50 10.39 9.45
CA ASN A 139 -31.08 10.42 10.84
C ASN A 139 -29.75 11.16 11.02
N VAL A 140 -29.91 12.44 11.32
CA VAL A 140 -28.92 13.30 11.93
C VAL A 140 -28.60 12.79 13.34
N ASP A 141 -27.42 12.20 13.52
CA ASP A 141 -26.79 12.12 14.84
C ASP A 141 -25.41 12.79 14.81
N SER A 142 -25.40 13.93 15.48
CA SER A 142 -24.26 14.78 15.81
C SER A 142 -23.39 14.11 16.88
N GLY A 143 -22.09 13.95 16.62
CA GLY A 143 -21.16 13.50 17.65
C GLY A 143 -19.71 13.40 17.18
N ASP A 144 -18.93 14.37 17.68
CA ASP A 144 -17.51 14.29 18.04
C ASP A 144 -16.44 14.52 16.97
N ASP A 145 -15.99 15.78 17.00
CA ASP A 145 -14.66 16.27 16.64
C ASP A 145 -13.58 15.54 17.46
N ASP A 146 -12.71 14.78 16.79
CA ASP A 146 -11.38 14.43 17.32
C ASP A 146 -10.33 14.87 16.28
N ASP A 147 -9.96 16.14 16.40
CA ASP A 147 -8.85 16.79 15.69
C ASP A 147 -7.54 16.35 16.36
N GLU A 148 -7.03 15.16 16.00
CA GLU A 148 -5.69 14.75 16.40
C GLU A 148 -4.67 15.50 15.53
N SER A 149 -4.17 16.60 16.08
CA SER A 149 -2.98 17.31 15.63
C SER A 149 -1.74 16.47 15.93
N ASP A 150 -1.16 15.85 14.90
CA ASP A 150 0.19 15.28 14.99
C ASP A 150 1.21 16.43 15.10
N ASP A 151 1.88 16.47 16.24
CA ASP A 151 2.94 17.40 16.59
C ASP A 151 4.27 16.97 15.94
N ASP A 152 4.67 17.73 14.94
CA ASP A 152 6.00 17.65 14.32
C ASP A 152 7.04 18.18 15.33
N SER A 153 7.53 17.29 16.21
CA SER A 153 8.72 17.56 17.02
C SER A 153 9.95 17.17 16.21
N GLY A 154 10.66 18.19 15.71
CA GLY A 154 11.98 18.05 15.14
C GLY A 154 13.00 17.71 16.22
N ASP A 155 13.66 16.57 16.05
CA ASP A 155 14.89 16.23 16.77
C ASP A 155 16.07 16.89 16.03
N ASP A 156 16.45 18.08 16.49
CA ASP A 156 17.76 18.70 16.24
C ASP A 156 18.76 18.11 17.24
N ASP A 157 19.41 16.99 16.87
CA ASP A 157 20.60 16.51 17.57
C ASP A 157 21.83 17.30 17.08
N ASP A 158 22.10 18.41 17.76
CA ASP A 158 23.33 19.19 17.65
C ASP A 158 24.44 18.46 18.44
N GLU A 159 25.25 17.66 17.73
CA GLU A 159 26.43 17.00 18.30
C GLU A 159 27.50 18.05 18.67
N SER A 160 27.56 18.37 19.97
CA SER A 160 28.69 19.07 20.58
C SER A 160 29.80 18.06 20.93
N ASP A 161 30.81 17.95 20.06
CA ASP A 161 32.08 17.31 20.41
C ASP A 161 33.13 18.37 20.77
N ASP A 162 33.28 18.55 22.07
CA ASP A 162 34.42 19.24 22.70
C ASP A 162 35.22 18.15 23.43
N ASP A 163 36.29 17.64 22.82
CA ASP A 163 37.33 16.94 23.57
C ASP A 163 38.73 17.40 23.17
N SER A 164 39.42 17.90 24.19
CA SER A 164 40.74 18.47 24.16
C SER A 164 41.78 17.36 24.28
N GLY A 165 42.59 17.22 23.22
CA GLY A 165 43.97 16.73 23.15
C GLY A 165 44.57 15.82 24.23
N ASP A 166 45.27 14.78 23.77
CA ASP A 166 46.69 14.63 24.09
C ASP A 166 47.42 13.91 22.94
N GLY A 167 48.66 14.36 22.67
CA GLY A 167 49.48 13.85 21.59
C GLY A 167 50.15 12.52 21.93
N GLN A 168 50.67 11.84 20.91
CA GLN A 168 52.05 11.32 20.90
C GLN A 168 52.42 10.63 19.57
N ASN A 169 53.54 11.12 19.02
CA ASN A 169 54.65 10.37 18.42
C ASN A 169 54.57 9.71 17.02
N LYS A 170 55.49 10.24 16.20
CA LYS A 170 56.33 9.64 15.13
C LYS A 170 55.80 9.65 13.70
#